data_AF-A0A412G475-F1
#
_entry.id   AF-A0A412G475-F1
#
_cell.length_a   1.000
_cell.length_b   1.000
_cell.length_c   1.000
_cell.angle_alpha   90.00
_cell.angle_beta   90.00
_cell.angle_gamma   90.00
#
_symmetry.space_group_name_H-M   'P 1'
#
loop_
_entity.id
_entity.type
_entity.pdbx_description
1 polymer ?
#
loop_
_entity_poly.entity_id
_entity_poly.type
_entity_poly.pdbx_seq_one_letter_code
_entity_poly.pdbx_strand_id
1 'polypeptide(L)'
;MNKYQESLDFLCNHAMEYIKDFDCEEYDCGDYYPLDEETLNANKSVLQELIDRATPVKINEETATAKFIDDRPTTVMIYRCPKCGGRVHPFDGDLYCRHCGQALDWRDDQ
;
A
#
# COMPACT_ATOMS: atom_id res chain seq x y z
N MET A 1 2.96 -10.49 10.95
CA MET A 1 3.47 -9.21 10.39
C MET A 1 4.10 -9.53 9.04
N ASN A 2 3.96 -8.69 8.01
CA ASN A 2 4.64 -8.96 6.73
C ASN A 2 6.12 -8.56 6.84
N LYS A 3 7.00 -9.16 6.01
CA LYS A 3 8.45 -8.90 6.04
C LYS A 3 8.80 -7.43 5.77
N TYR A 4 7.96 -6.70 5.05
CA TYR A 4 8.18 -5.28 4.77
C TYR A 4 7.92 -4.43 6.01
N GLN A 5 6.89 -4.74 6.80
CA GLN A 5 6.61 -4.07 8.06
C GLN A 5 7.74 -4.34 9.07
N GLU A 6 8.19 -5.60 9.18
CA GLU A 6 9.35 -5.94 10.03
C GLU A 6 10.61 -5.16 9.63
N SER A 7 10.83 -4.98 8.33
CA SER A 7 11.96 -4.18 7.82
C SER A 7 11.81 -2.69 8.13
N LEU A 8 10.62 -2.13 7.97
CA LEU A 8 10.34 -0.73 8.31
C LEU A 8 10.53 -0.48 9.80
N ASP A 9 10.00 -1.37 10.64
CA ASP A 9 10.12 -1.25 12.09
C ASP A 9 11.60 -1.32 12.53
N PHE A 10 12.39 -2.23 11.95
CA PHE A 10 13.83 -2.31 12.18
C PHE A 10 14.54 -1.01 11.80
N LEU A 11 14.28 -0.48 10.60
CA LEU A 11 14.89 0.77 10.12
C LEU A 11 14.54 1.97 11.01
N CYS A 12 13.28 2.10 11.41
CA CYS A 12 12.84 3.18 12.29
C CYS A 12 13.48 3.09 13.68
N ASN A 13 13.53 1.89 14.27
CA ASN A 13 14.15 1.71 15.58
C ASN A 13 15.64 2.04 15.52
N HIS A 14 16.35 1.55 14.51
CA HIS A 14 17.78 1.80 14.35
C HIS A 14 18.09 3.28 14.09
N ALA A 15 17.28 3.96 13.27
CA ALA A 15 17.41 5.39 13.03
C ALA A 15 17.15 6.21 14.31
N MET A 16 16.14 5.84 15.11
CA MET A 16 15.83 6.53 16.37
C MET A 16 16.92 6.35 17.44
N GLU A 17 17.53 5.17 17.53
CA GLU A 17 18.70 4.95 18.40
C GLU A 17 19.83 5.89 18.00
N TYR A 18 20.14 5.96 16.70
CA TYR A 18 21.17 6.86 16.21
C TYR A 18 20.85 8.32 16.54
N ILE A 19 19.62 8.80 16.29
CA ILE A 19 19.22 10.18 16.56
C ILE A 19 19.32 10.55 18.05
N LYS A 20 18.91 9.64 18.94
CA LYS A 20 18.88 9.92 20.40
C LYS A 20 20.27 9.95 21.01
N ASP A 21 21.15 9.09 20.53
CA ASP A 21 22.50 8.94 21.07
C ASP A 21 23.51 9.83 20.31
N PHE A 22 23.06 10.60 19.31
CA PHE A 22 23.93 11.47 18.52
C PHE A 22 24.29 12.76 19.28
N ASP A 23 25.54 12.85 19.73
CA ASP A 23 26.10 14.09 20.26
C ASP A 23 26.70 14.94 19.12
N CYS A 24 25.95 15.94 18.68
CA CYS A 24 26.39 16.91 17.67
C CYS A 24 27.61 17.74 18.13
N GLU A 25 27.89 17.83 19.44
CA GLU A 25 29.04 18.58 19.96
C GLU A 25 30.33 17.74 19.95
N GLU A 26 30.22 16.40 20.02
CA GLU A 26 31.37 15.49 20.03
C GLU A 26 31.86 15.12 18.62
N TYR A 27 30.96 15.06 17.62
CA TYR A 27 31.28 14.63 16.26
C TYR A 27 31.26 15.80 15.27
N ASP A 28 32.40 16.13 14.65
CA ASP A 28 32.46 17.06 13.51
C ASP A 28 31.85 16.40 12.28
N CYS A 29 30.55 16.64 12.08
CA CYS A 29 29.76 16.02 11.02
C CYS A 29 30.00 16.64 9.65
N GLY A 30 30.81 17.70 9.54
CA GLY A 30 30.89 18.53 8.33
C GLY A 30 29.48 18.99 7.90
N ASP A 31 29.17 18.80 6.61
CA ASP A 31 27.86 19.16 6.04
C ASP A 31 26.77 18.06 6.23
N TYR A 32 27.09 16.95 6.91
CA TYR A 32 26.16 15.84 7.09
C TYR A 32 25.30 16.06 8.34
N TYR A 33 24.10 16.61 8.15
CA TYR A 33 23.14 16.75 9.24
C TYR A 33 22.55 15.38 9.61
N PRO A 34 22.49 15.02 10.91
CA PRO A 34 21.76 13.87 11.37
C PRO A 34 20.32 13.89 10.85
N LEU A 35 19.80 12.74 10.47
CA LEU A 35 18.39 12.59 10.09
C LEU A 35 17.52 13.11 11.25
N ASP A 36 16.79 14.20 11.06
CA ASP A 36 15.92 14.71 12.11
C ASP A 36 14.63 13.87 12.23
N GLU A 37 13.93 14.03 13.36
CA GLU A 37 12.71 13.27 13.66
C GLU A 37 11.58 13.56 12.66
N GLU A 38 11.48 14.78 12.13
CA GLU A 38 10.45 15.15 11.14
C GLU A 38 10.71 14.43 9.82
N THR A 39 11.95 14.47 9.33
CA THR A 39 12.37 13.75 8.11
C THR A 39 12.22 12.24 8.27
N LEU A 40 12.58 11.67 9.43
CA LEU A 40 12.38 10.24 9.70
C LEU A 40 10.89 9.87 9.63
N ASN A 41 10.02 10.66 10.26
CA ASN A 41 8.58 10.42 10.27
C ASN A 41 7.96 10.57 8.88
N ALA A 42 8.40 11.55 8.09
CA ALA A 42 7.96 11.72 6.70
C ALA A 42 8.34 10.49 5.85
N ASN A 43 9.58 10.02 5.95
CA ASN A 43 10.04 8.82 5.25
C ASN A 43 9.29 7.56 5.71
N LYS A 44 9.07 7.41 7.01
CA LYS A 44 8.27 6.31 7.56
C LYS A 44 6.86 6.30 6.98
N SER A 45 6.21 7.45 6.87
CA SER A 45 4.86 7.57 6.29
C SER A 45 4.82 7.12 4.83
N VAL A 46 5.79 7.56 4.02
CA VAL A 46 5.90 7.14 2.60
C VAL A 46 6.11 5.63 2.49
N LEU A 47 7.03 5.07 3.28
CA LEU A 47 7.31 3.63 3.27
C LEU A 47 6.09 2.82 3.73
N GLN A 48 5.38 3.29 4.76
CA GLN A 48 4.15 2.65 5.21
C GLN A 48 3.10 2.60 4.09
N GLU A 49 2.93 3.70 3.35
CA GLU A 49 1.98 3.73 2.22
C GLU A 49 2.35 2.69 1.15
N LEU A 50 3.64 2.51 0.85
CA LEU A 50 4.10 1.49 -0.09
C LEU A 50 3.81 0.07 0.42
N ILE A 51 4.01 -0.18 1.72
CA ILE A 51 3.68 -1.46 2.35
C ILE A 51 2.17 -1.73 2.26
N ASP A 52 1.36 -0.72 2.53
CA ASP A 52 -0.10 -0.83 2.45
C ASP A 52 -0.55 -1.13 1.02
N ARG A 53 0.06 -0.50 0.01
CA ARG A 53 -0.20 -0.77 -1.41
C ARG A 53 0.28 -2.16 -1.83
N ALA A 54 1.40 -2.64 -1.29
CA ALA A 54 1.96 -3.96 -1.60
C ALA A 54 1.21 -5.10 -0.89
N THR A 55 0.51 -4.81 0.20
CA THR A 55 -0.29 -5.80 0.93
C THR A 55 -1.55 -6.12 0.13
N PRO A 56 -1.76 -7.38 -0.31
CA PRO A 56 -2.96 -7.73 -1.07
C PRO A 56 -4.23 -7.48 -0.26
N VAL A 57 -5.21 -6.84 -0.89
CA VAL A 57 -6.53 -6.59 -0.29
C VAL A 57 -7.61 -7.25 -1.14
N LYS A 58 -8.61 -7.82 -0.46
CA LYS A 58 -9.75 -8.45 -1.11
C LYS A 58 -10.54 -7.44 -1.93
N ILE A 59 -10.97 -7.88 -3.10
CA ILE A 59 -11.61 -7.04 -4.11
C ILE A 59 -13.07 -6.81 -3.76
N ASN A 60 -13.60 -5.65 -4.11
CA ASN A 60 -15.02 -5.36 -3.93
C ASN A 60 -15.80 -5.91 -5.12
N GLU A 61 -16.74 -6.81 -4.84
CA GLU A 61 -17.67 -7.35 -5.82
C GLU A 61 -18.99 -6.57 -5.78
N GLU A 62 -19.47 -6.15 -6.95
CA GLU A 62 -20.75 -5.45 -7.08
C GLU A 62 -21.56 -6.08 -8.22
N THR A 63 -22.88 -6.12 -8.07
CA THR A 63 -23.81 -6.45 -9.15
C THR A 63 -24.25 -5.17 -9.86
N ALA A 64 -24.13 -5.15 -11.19
CA ALA A 64 -24.61 -4.05 -12.03
C ALA A 64 -25.56 -4.57 -13.10
N THR A 65 -26.64 -3.83 -13.37
CA THR A 65 -27.54 -4.14 -14.50
C THR A 65 -26.90 -3.65 -15.78
N ALA A 66 -26.43 -4.55 -16.64
CA ALA A 66 -25.54 -4.16 -17.73
C ALA A 66 -26.13 -4.18 -19.14
N LYS A 67 -27.29 -4.81 -19.38
CA LYS A 67 -28.02 -4.74 -20.66
C LYS A 67 -29.38 -5.41 -20.58
N PHE A 68 -30.30 -4.95 -21.41
CA PHE A 68 -31.49 -5.71 -21.77
C PHE A 68 -31.11 -6.67 -22.90
N ILE A 69 -31.18 -7.98 -22.66
CA ILE A 69 -31.17 -8.99 -23.73
C ILE A 69 -32.63 -9.45 -23.84
N ASP A 70 -33.24 -9.31 -25.01
CA ASP A 70 -34.66 -9.61 -25.24
C ASP A 70 -35.59 -8.93 -24.22
N ASP A 71 -35.40 -7.62 -23.98
CA ASP A 71 -36.14 -6.81 -23.00
C ASP A 71 -36.05 -7.28 -21.54
N ARG A 72 -35.12 -8.19 -21.20
CA ARG A 72 -34.88 -8.63 -19.82
C ARG A 72 -33.60 -8.03 -19.25
N PRO A 73 -33.65 -7.38 -18.07
CA PRO A 73 -32.46 -6.84 -17.43
C PRO A 73 -31.53 -7.99 -17.05
N THR A 74 -30.31 -7.97 -17.58
CA THR A 74 -29.26 -8.91 -17.20
C THR A 74 -28.33 -8.24 -16.19
N THR A 75 -28.23 -8.85 -15.01
CA THR A 75 -27.27 -8.46 -13.98
C THR A 75 -25.91 -9.10 -14.29
N VAL A 76 -24.84 -8.32 -14.22
CA VAL A 76 -23.47 -8.80 -14.35
C VAL A 76 -22.69 -8.46 -13.08
N MET A 77 -21.71 -9.30 -12.75
CA MET A 77 -20.73 -9.00 -11.72
C MET A 77 -19.70 -8.02 -12.25
N ILE A 78 -19.40 -6.98 -11.46
CA ILE A 78 -18.29 -6.07 -11.67
C ILE A 78 -17.39 -6.09 -10.44
N TYR A 79 -16.10 -5.86 -10.65
CA TYR A 79 -15.10 -5.88 -9.60
C TYR A 79 -14.44 -4.51 -9.50
N ARG A 80 -14.19 -4.05 -8.28
CA ARG A 80 -13.57 -2.74 -8.01
C ARG A 80 -12.40 -2.86 -7.06
N CYS A 81 -11.38 -2.06 -7.33
CA CYS A 81 -10.29 -1.86 -6.39
C CYS A 81 -10.85 -1.28 -5.07
N PRO A 82 -10.56 -1.90 -3.92
CA PRO A 82 -11.06 -1.44 -2.63
C PRO A 82 -10.49 -0.08 -2.21
N LYS A 83 -9.31 0.28 -2.72
CA LYS A 83 -8.62 1.53 -2.36
C LYS A 83 -9.05 2.74 -3.18
N CYS A 84 -9.26 2.59 -4.49
CA CYS A 84 -9.57 3.72 -5.38
C CYS A 84 -10.94 3.63 -6.08
N GLY A 85 -11.65 2.51 -5.95
CA GLY A 85 -12.94 2.29 -6.62
C GLY A 85 -12.87 2.06 -8.13
N GLY A 86 -11.66 2.12 -8.71
CA GLY A 86 -11.41 1.85 -10.13
C GLY A 86 -11.81 0.42 -10.50
N ARG A 87 -12.30 0.24 -11.73
CA ARG A 87 -12.76 -1.07 -12.21
C ARG A 87 -11.55 -1.99 -12.40
N VAL A 88 -11.66 -3.22 -11.90
CA VAL A 88 -10.66 -4.27 -12.08
C VAL A 88 -11.32 -5.48 -12.75
N HIS A 89 -10.54 -6.28 -13.47
CA HIS A 89 -11.06 -7.41 -14.23
C HIS A 89 -10.34 -8.71 -13.82
N PRO A 90 -11.07 -9.74 -13.37
CA PRO A 90 -10.46 -11.02 -12.93
C PRO A 90 -9.74 -11.74 -14.06
N PHE A 91 -10.24 -11.61 -15.29
CA PHE A 91 -9.71 -12.30 -16.46
C PHE A 91 -8.38 -11.74 -16.98
N ASP A 92 -8.00 -10.54 -16.53
CA ASP A 92 -6.74 -9.92 -16.96
C ASP A 92 -5.54 -10.43 -16.15
N GLY A 93 -5.76 -11.25 -15.10
CA GLY A 93 -4.68 -11.73 -14.23
C GLY A 93 -3.99 -10.62 -13.44
N ASP A 94 -4.65 -9.46 -13.32
CA ASP A 94 -4.09 -8.28 -12.68
C ASP A 94 -3.93 -8.52 -11.16
N LEU A 95 -2.72 -8.82 -10.72
CA LEU A 95 -2.37 -8.89 -9.29
C LEU A 95 -2.35 -7.51 -8.62
N TYR A 96 -2.46 -6.43 -9.41
CA TYR A 96 -2.38 -5.05 -8.95
C TYR A 96 -3.40 -4.17 -9.68
N CYS A 97 -3.98 -3.20 -8.97
CA CYS A 97 -4.84 -2.20 -9.57
C CYS A 97 -4.03 -1.26 -10.48
N ARG A 98 -4.40 -1.20 -11.76
CA ARG A 98 -3.75 -0.31 -12.75
C ARG A 98 -3.91 1.19 -12.46
N HIS A 99 -4.86 1.56 -11.59
CA HIS A 99 -5.12 2.96 -11.25
C HIS A 99 -4.27 3.48 -10.09
N CYS A 100 -4.09 2.67 -9.03
CA CYS A 100 -3.41 3.11 -7.80
C CYS A 100 -2.28 2.19 -7.32
N GLY A 101 -2.02 1.09 -8.03
CA GLY A 101 -0.96 0.13 -7.68
C GLY A 101 -1.28 -0.79 -6.51
N GLN A 102 -2.50 -0.75 -5.95
CA GLN A 102 -2.90 -1.63 -4.85
C GLN A 102 -2.84 -3.10 -5.27
N ALA A 103 -2.12 -3.93 -4.53
CA ALA A 103 -2.13 -5.37 -4.70
C ALA A 103 -3.53 -5.94 -4.41
N LEU A 104 -4.01 -6.82 -5.28
CA LEU A 104 -5.36 -7.37 -5.27
C LEU A 104 -5.33 -8.85 -4.87
N ASP A 105 -6.23 -9.23 -3.98
CA ASP A 105 -6.45 -10.62 -3.61
C ASP A 105 -7.71 -11.16 -4.30
N TRP A 106 -7.51 -12.09 -5.24
CA TRP A 106 -8.55 -12.76 -6.02
C TRP A 106 -8.92 -14.14 -5.45
N ARG A 107 -8.36 -14.54 -4.30
CA ARG A 107 -8.67 -15.85 -3.71
C ARG A 107 -10.09 -15.84 -3.14
N ASP A 108 -10.84 -16.88 -3.45
CA ASP A 108 -12.11 -17.16 -2.78
C ASP A 108 -11.85 -17.57 -1.32
N ASP A 109 -12.75 -17.17 -0.41
CA ASP A 109 -12.76 -17.71 0.95
C ASP A 109 -13.29 -19.16 0.86
N GLN A 110 -12.42 -20.12 0.55
CA GLN A 110 -12.76 -21.55 0.61
C GLN A 110 -12.97 -22.03 2.05
#